data_AF-A0A8C0KH76-F1
#
_entry.id   AF-A0A8C0KH76-F1
#
_cell.length_a   1.000
_cell.length_b   1.000
_cell.length_c   1.000
_cell.angle_alpha   90.00
_cell.angle_beta   90.00
_cell.angle_gamma   90.00
#
_symmetry.space_group_name_H-M   'P 1'
#
loop_
_entity.id
_entity.type
_entity.pdbx_description
1 polymer ?
#
loop_
_entity_poly.entity_id
_entity_poly.type
_entity_poly.pdbx_seq_one_letter_code
_entity_poly.pdbx_strand_id
1 'polypeptide(L)'
;MAQFLFLPTRPARWGCPCAHDGDGDAEAQWNPPAPRCQQGRLSLSHPPALPDGGLSRVRGREPRRGLRPRRHRGSVRVPDDVRQPRGWCPQGVPHVHALHLSDRPAGAPARGHARRLGREQRLHAHRRRAGQPAAPVLAHAHRPQGWDISSLNLAEAMRRAQVLDWGLQEQLWPHLEALRPRPSVYIPEFIAANQSVRADNLILGTRAQQLEQIRRDIRDFRSSAGLDKVIVLWTANTERFCEVIPGLNDTAENLLRTIQLGLEVSPSTLFAVASILEGCAFLNGSPQNTLVPGALELARQRRVFVGGDDFKSGQTKVKSVLVDFLIGSGLKTMSIVSYNHLGNNDGQNLSAPPQFRSKEVSKSSVVDDMVQSNPVLYAPGEEPDHCVVIKYVPYVGDSKRALDEYTSELMLGGTNTLVLHNTCEDSLLAAPIMLDLVLLTELCQRVSFCTDADPEPQGFHSVLSLLSFLFKAPLVPPGSPVVNALFRQRSCIENILRACVGLPPQNHMLLEHKMERPGLKRVGPMVAACPVPCKKGPAPTAPNGCTGDANGHSQAEAPQMPTT
;
A
#
# COMPACT_ATOMS: atom_id res chain seq x y z
N MET A 1 -2.81 4.14 -18.96
CA MET A 1 -1.52 4.34 -18.29
C MET A 1 -0.40 3.73 -19.13
N ALA A 2 0.75 4.40 -19.21
CA ALA A 2 1.97 3.84 -19.80
C ALA A 2 2.45 2.64 -18.98
N GLN A 3 2.92 1.58 -19.64
CA GLN A 3 2.92 0.23 -19.07
C GLN A 3 4.08 -0.08 -18.10
N PHE A 4 5.07 0.80 -17.94
CA PHE A 4 6.18 0.61 -16.99
C PHE A 4 6.72 1.94 -16.46
N LEU A 5 7.11 1.96 -15.18
CA LEU A 5 7.78 3.10 -14.55
C LEU A 5 9.17 2.69 -14.08
N PHE A 6 10.21 3.20 -14.74
CA PHE A 6 11.55 3.20 -14.16
C PHE A 6 11.75 4.45 -13.30
N LEU A 7 12.05 4.29 -12.01
CA LEU A 7 12.46 5.41 -11.18
C LEU A 7 13.97 5.34 -10.89
N PRO A 8 14.71 6.41 -11.18
CA PRO A 8 16.13 6.50 -10.87
C PRO A 8 16.33 6.86 -9.38
N THR A 9 17.32 6.24 -8.75
CA THR A 9 17.89 6.76 -7.50
C THR A 9 19.40 6.86 -7.64
N ARG A 10 19.94 8.08 -7.63
CA ARG A 10 21.36 8.33 -7.34
C ARG A 10 21.51 8.57 -5.83
N PRO A 11 22.58 8.08 -5.18
CA PRO A 11 22.91 8.52 -3.84
C PRO A 11 23.25 10.01 -3.89
N ALA A 12 22.57 10.82 -3.06
CA ALA A 12 22.96 12.20 -2.85
C ALA A 12 24.36 12.23 -2.22
N ARG A 13 25.37 12.71 -2.96
CA ARG A 13 26.66 13.08 -2.37
C ARG A 13 26.47 14.35 -1.58
N TRP A 14 26.32 14.23 -0.26
CA TRP A 14 26.40 15.37 0.64
C TRP A 14 27.86 15.75 0.79
N GLY A 15 28.30 16.75 0.02
CA GLY A 15 29.56 17.43 0.28
C GLY A 15 29.49 18.10 1.64
N CYS A 16 30.39 17.74 2.54
CA CYS A 16 30.55 18.36 3.84
C CYS A 16 31.19 19.75 3.62
N PRO A 17 30.52 20.87 3.94
CA PRO A 17 31.20 22.16 3.94
C PRO A 17 31.90 22.33 5.29
N CYS A 18 33.20 22.57 5.21
CA CYS A 18 34.02 23.25 6.21
C CYS A 18 34.48 22.41 7.41
N ALA A 19 35.63 21.76 7.24
CA ALA A 19 36.63 21.71 8.28
C ALA A 19 37.09 23.14 8.58
N HIS A 20 37.01 23.55 9.84
CA HIS A 20 37.80 24.65 10.38
C HIS A 20 38.43 24.16 11.69
N ASP A 21 39.76 24.09 11.67
CA ASP A 21 40.60 23.92 12.84
C ASP A 21 40.33 25.05 13.84
N GLY A 22 40.26 24.69 15.12
CA GLY A 22 40.06 25.62 16.22
C GLY A 22 40.14 24.88 17.55
N ASP A 23 41.37 24.75 18.05
CA ASP A 23 41.65 24.42 19.45
C ASP A 23 40.88 25.34 20.39
N GLY A 24 40.22 24.76 21.38
CA GLY A 24 39.43 25.51 22.36
C GLY A 24 38.91 24.58 23.45
N ASP A 25 39.75 24.34 24.46
CA ASP A 25 39.40 23.70 25.72
C ASP A 25 38.23 24.43 26.40
N ALA A 26 37.13 23.70 26.64
CA ALA A 26 36.11 24.08 27.61
C ALA A 26 35.50 22.81 28.22
N GLU A 27 35.95 22.49 29.43
CA GLU A 27 35.37 21.48 30.31
C GLU A 27 33.87 21.78 30.55
N ALA A 28 33.00 20.85 30.13
CA ALA A 28 31.62 20.79 30.60
C ALA A 28 31.47 19.55 31.50
N GLN A 29 31.34 19.81 32.81
CA GLN A 29 31.20 18.82 33.87
C GLN A 29 30.08 17.80 33.60
N TRP A 30 30.45 16.52 33.67
CA TRP A 30 29.56 15.38 33.59
C TRP A 30 28.75 15.24 34.90
N ASN A 31 27.42 15.40 34.82
CA ASN A 31 26.52 15.01 35.90
C ASN A 31 26.32 13.48 35.90
N PRO A 32 26.26 12.82 37.07
CA PRO A 32 26.13 11.37 37.17
C PRO A 32 24.76 10.89 36.66
N PRO A 33 24.66 9.65 36.14
CA PRO A 33 23.42 9.13 35.57
C PRO A 33 22.38 8.89 36.68
N ALA A 34 21.15 9.36 36.43
CA ALA A 34 19.97 9.06 37.23
C ALA A 34 19.75 7.53 37.38
N PRO A 35 19.17 7.06 38.51
CA PRO A 35 19.05 5.64 38.79
C PRO A 35 18.14 4.92 37.79
N ARG A 36 18.55 3.71 37.43
CA ARG A 36 17.92 2.81 36.45
C ARG A 36 16.45 2.54 36.81
N CYS A 37 15.52 2.90 35.93
CA CYS A 37 14.16 2.36 35.93
C CYS A 37 14.24 0.85 35.60
N GLN A 38 13.97 0.00 36.59
CA GLN A 38 13.75 -1.43 36.36
C GLN A 38 12.56 -1.60 35.41
N GLN A 39 12.75 -2.34 34.32
CA GLN A 39 11.64 -2.84 33.50
C GLN A 39 10.82 -3.79 34.38
N GLY A 40 9.64 -3.34 34.81
CA GLY A 40 8.71 -4.16 35.59
C GLY A 40 8.31 -5.40 34.80
N ARG A 41 8.48 -6.59 35.40
CA ARG A 41 7.87 -7.83 34.92
C ARG A 41 6.39 -7.80 35.30
N LEU A 42 5.50 -7.99 34.33
CA LEU A 42 4.13 -8.41 34.62
C LEU A 42 4.18 -9.87 35.07
N SER A 43 3.95 -10.12 36.36
CA SER A 43 3.74 -11.47 36.89
C SER A 43 2.24 -11.76 36.96
N LEU A 44 1.74 -12.65 36.11
CA LEU A 44 0.46 -13.30 36.35
C LEU A 44 0.71 -14.44 37.34
N SER A 45 0.04 -14.42 38.50
CA SER A 45 0.01 -15.55 39.41
C SER A 45 -0.70 -16.72 38.74
N HIS A 46 -0.01 -17.84 38.53
CA HIS A 46 -0.62 -19.06 38.01
C HIS A 46 -1.58 -19.65 39.04
N PRO A 47 -2.87 -19.90 38.71
CA PRO A 47 -3.71 -20.78 39.50
C PRO A 47 -3.20 -22.24 39.34
N PRO A 48 -3.49 -23.14 40.30
CA PRO A 48 -3.04 -24.53 40.25
C PRO A 48 -3.58 -25.24 39.00
N ALA A 49 -2.75 -26.11 38.43
CA ALA A 49 -2.99 -26.80 37.17
C ALA A 49 -4.28 -27.65 37.21
N LEU A 50 -5.27 -27.26 36.40
CA LEU A 50 -6.36 -28.14 35.99
C LEU A 50 -5.87 -29.07 34.86
N PRO A 51 -6.41 -30.29 34.74
CA PRO A 51 -5.95 -31.28 33.76
C PRO A 51 -6.04 -30.75 32.31
N ASP A 52 -5.06 -31.15 31.48
CA ASP A 52 -4.82 -30.72 30.09
C ASP A 52 -6.06 -30.95 29.17
N GLY A 53 -7.06 -30.08 29.27
CA GLY A 53 -8.16 -29.94 28.34
C GLY A 53 -7.96 -28.68 27.50
N GLY A 54 -7.42 -28.82 26.28
CA GLY A 54 -7.38 -27.74 25.29
C GLY A 54 -6.48 -26.53 25.59
N LEU A 55 -5.56 -26.61 26.57
CA LEU A 55 -4.70 -25.49 26.95
C LEU A 55 -3.58 -25.24 25.93
N SER A 56 -3.56 -24.05 25.32
CA SER A 56 -2.46 -23.59 24.47
C SER A 56 -1.21 -23.28 25.30
N ARG A 57 -0.15 -24.10 25.14
CA ARG A 57 1.16 -23.84 25.76
C ARG A 57 1.92 -22.74 24.99
N VAL A 58 1.82 -21.49 25.45
CA VAL A 58 2.59 -20.38 24.89
C VAL A 58 4.00 -20.37 25.51
N ARG A 59 5.03 -20.72 24.73
CA ARG A 59 6.42 -20.53 25.13
C ARG A 59 6.91 -19.17 24.64
N GLY A 60 7.12 -18.24 25.58
CA GLY A 60 7.79 -16.98 25.30
C GLY A 60 9.22 -17.25 24.83
N ARG A 61 9.47 -17.16 23.52
CA ARG A 61 10.83 -17.05 22.98
C ARG A 61 11.13 -15.57 22.90
N GLU A 62 12.14 -15.11 23.63
CA GLU A 62 12.86 -13.89 23.28
C GLU A 62 13.97 -14.31 22.30
N PRO A 63 13.75 -14.32 20.97
CA PRO A 63 14.89 -14.07 20.10
C PRO A 63 15.36 -12.67 20.50
N ARG A 64 16.55 -12.58 21.11
CA ARG A 64 17.17 -11.30 21.48
C ARG A 64 17.41 -10.50 20.20
N ARG A 65 16.39 -9.76 19.78
CA ARG A 65 16.44 -8.73 18.73
C ARG A 65 16.61 -7.35 19.36
N GLY A 66 17.07 -7.31 20.62
CA GLY A 66 17.16 -6.12 21.46
C GLY A 66 18.60 -5.84 21.90
N LEU A 67 19.09 -4.68 21.47
CA LEU A 67 20.26 -3.99 21.96
C LEU A 67 20.25 -3.90 23.51
N ARG A 68 20.98 -4.78 24.20
CA ARG A 68 21.52 -4.49 25.54
C ARG A 68 23.02 -4.19 25.41
N PRO A 69 23.56 -3.16 26.09
CA PRO A 69 24.98 -2.87 26.09
C PRO A 69 25.70 -3.83 27.05
N ARG A 70 25.84 -5.09 26.65
CA ARG A 70 26.93 -5.97 27.12
C ARG A 70 27.33 -6.83 25.93
N ARG A 71 28.52 -6.52 25.41
CA ARG A 71 29.36 -7.20 24.41
C ARG A 71 28.67 -8.37 23.68
N HIS A 72 28.45 -8.18 22.37
CA HIS A 72 27.71 -8.99 21.38
C HIS A 72 26.27 -8.50 21.11
N ARG A 73 26.13 -7.77 19.98
CA ARG A 73 24.95 -6.99 19.54
C ARG A 73 24.52 -7.48 18.16
N GLY A 74 23.27 -7.93 17.99
CA GLY A 74 22.61 -7.86 16.69
C GLY A 74 22.54 -6.41 16.20
N SER A 75 22.86 -6.17 14.94
CA SER A 75 22.93 -4.82 14.36
C SER A 75 22.08 -4.74 13.09
N VAL A 76 21.25 -3.71 13.01
CA VAL A 76 20.61 -3.29 11.76
C VAL A 76 21.53 -2.22 11.18
N ARG A 77 22.17 -2.50 10.04
CA ARG A 77 22.98 -1.51 9.34
C ARG A 77 22.09 -0.83 8.32
N VAL A 78 21.96 0.49 8.47
CA VAL A 78 21.27 1.35 7.52
C VAL A 78 22.28 2.41 7.09
N PRO A 79 22.49 2.64 5.78
CA PRO A 79 23.38 3.69 5.28
C PRO A 79 23.10 5.06 5.92
N ASP A 80 24.13 5.90 6.09
CA ASP A 80 24.06 7.16 6.87
C ASP A 80 23.04 8.16 6.30
N ASP A 81 22.74 8.07 5.01
CA ASP A 81 21.69 8.78 4.26
C ASP A 81 20.25 8.41 4.67
N VAL A 82 20.04 7.34 5.44
CA VAL A 82 18.73 6.93 5.98
C VAL A 82 18.56 7.32 7.44
N ARG A 83 19.59 7.85 8.12
CA ARG A 83 19.51 8.14 9.57
C ARG A 83 18.47 9.20 9.94
N GLN A 84 17.88 9.93 8.98
CA GLN A 84 16.71 10.77 9.21
C GLN A 84 15.77 10.88 7.98
N PRO A 85 14.79 9.98 7.81
CA PRO A 85 13.63 10.27 6.98
C PRO A 85 12.67 11.14 7.82
N ARG A 86 12.92 12.45 7.91
CA ARG A 86 11.95 13.37 8.52
C ARG A 86 10.75 13.51 7.58
N GLY A 87 9.69 12.74 7.85
CA GLY A 87 8.35 12.99 7.29
C GLY A 87 7.89 12.10 6.15
N TRP A 88 8.34 10.85 6.04
CA TRP A 88 7.74 9.90 5.09
C TRP A 88 6.39 9.38 5.64
N CYS A 89 5.31 9.49 4.87
CA CYS A 89 4.00 8.90 5.16
C CYS A 89 3.61 8.01 3.98
N PRO A 90 3.26 6.72 4.18
CA PRO A 90 2.59 5.94 3.16
C PRO A 90 1.30 6.68 2.77
N GLN A 91 1.13 6.98 1.48
CA GLN A 91 0.12 7.90 0.93
C GLN A 91 0.18 9.37 1.41
N GLY A 92 1.38 9.93 1.50
CA GLY A 92 1.58 11.37 1.63
C GLY A 92 3.00 11.81 1.34
N VAL A 93 3.33 12.08 0.07
CA VAL A 93 4.50 12.88 -0.30
C VAL A 93 4.02 14.28 -0.71
N PRO A 94 4.45 15.35 -0.01
CA PRO A 94 4.11 16.71 -0.39
C PRO A 94 4.91 17.17 -1.61
N HIS A 95 4.20 17.67 -2.62
CA HIS A 95 4.65 18.51 -3.74
C HIS A 95 5.60 17.90 -4.79
N VAL A 96 5.02 17.62 -5.97
CA VAL A 96 5.67 17.88 -7.27
C VAL A 96 5.76 19.40 -7.43
N HIS A 97 6.86 19.90 -8.00
CA HIS A 97 7.16 21.33 -8.19
C HIS A 97 5.94 22.15 -8.64
N ALA A 98 5.34 22.89 -7.71
CA ALA A 98 4.51 24.03 -8.04
C ALA A 98 5.47 25.18 -8.38
N LEU A 99 5.61 25.46 -9.68
CA LEU A 99 6.00 26.80 -10.11
C LEU A 99 4.99 27.77 -9.49
N HIS A 100 5.52 28.79 -8.84
CA HIS A 100 4.78 29.80 -8.10
C HIS A 100 3.77 30.49 -9.03
N LEU A 101 2.48 30.19 -8.88
CA LEU A 101 1.39 30.99 -9.46
C LEU A 101 0.26 31.11 -8.41
N SER A 102 0.18 32.27 -7.79
CA SER A 102 -1.02 32.83 -7.16
C SER A 102 -2.13 32.92 -8.22
N ASP A 103 -3.38 32.49 -8.02
CA ASP A 103 -4.33 32.93 -6.99
C ASP A 103 -5.36 31.84 -6.63
N ARG A 104 -5.82 31.87 -5.37
CA ARG A 104 -6.97 31.11 -4.82
C ARG A 104 -8.19 32.05 -4.73
N PRO A 105 -9.46 31.59 -4.61
CA PRO A 105 -9.86 30.36 -3.91
C PRO A 105 -11.09 29.55 -4.44
N ALA A 106 -11.09 28.24 -4.20
CA ALA A 106 -12.27 27.51 -3.73
C ALA A 106 -11.86 26.28 -2.89
N GLY A 107 -12.22 26.30 -1.60
CA GLY A 107 -12.42 25.16 -0.70
C GLY A 107 -11.36 24.06 -0.57
N ALA A 108 -10.35 24.26 0.29
CA ALA A 108 -9.49 23.15 0.77
C ALA A 108 -9.45 23.08 2.30
N PRO A 109 -9.98 22.01 2.93
CA PRO A 109 -9.59 21.64 4.28
C PRO A 109 -8.29 20.81 4.26
N ALA A 110 -7.36 21.23 5.11
CA ALA A 110 -6.14 20.56 5.57
C ALA A 110 -6.35 19.11 6.06
N ARG A 111 -5.39 18.21 6.26
CA ARG A 111 -3.93 18.03 6.01
C ARG A 111 -3.64 16.56 6.42
N GLY A 112 -2.60 15.95 5.85
CA GLY A 112 -2.17 14.58 6.14
C GLY A 112 -1.86 14.26 7.62
N HIS A 113 -1.89 12.98 7.95
CA HIS A 113 -1.79 12.43 9.31
C HIS A 113 -0.41 12.64 9.97
N ALA A 114 -0.43 12.73 11.30
CA ALA A 114 0.74 12.90 12.16
C ALA A 114 1.20 11.57 12.81
N ARG A 115 2.51 11.41 13.01
CA ARG A 115 3.13 10.29 13.74
C ARG A 115 3.38 10.64 15.21
N ARG A 116 3.24 9.65 16.11
CA ARG A 116 3.52 9.80 17.55
C ARG A 116 4.96 9.38 17.87
N LEU A 117 5.82 10.36 18.14
CA LEU A 117 7.13 10.19 18.78
C LEU A 117 6.95 10.60 20.27
N GLY A 118 7.64 9.96 21.22
CA GLY A 118 7.35 10.02 22.67
C GLY A 118 7.50 11.38 23.39
N ARG A 119 7.30 11.34 24.73
CA ARG A 119 7.08 12.42 25.75
C ARG A 119 7.93 13.71 25.59
N GLU A 120 7.45 14.94 25.83
CA GLU A 120 6.34 15.44 26.69
C GLU A 120 5.80 16.84 26.26
N GLN A 121 4.53 17.10 26.61
CA GLN A 121 3.82 18.40 26.80
C GLN A 121 3.52 19.32 25.59
N ARG A 122 2.22 19.58 25.39
CA ARG A 122 1.52 20.24 24.26
C ARG A 122 1.43 19.41 22.98
N LEU A 123 0.20 19.32 22.45
CA LEU A 123 -0.10 18.96 21.06
C LEU A 123 0.54 20.00 20.13
N HIS A 124 1.85 19.99 19.99
CA HIS A 124 2.52 20.67 18.89
C HIS A 124 2.49 19.74 17.69
N ALA A 125 1.38 19.78 16.96
CA ALA A 125 1.45 19.50 15.53
C ALA A 125 2.50 20.47 14.97
N HIS A 126 3.60 19.93 14.45
CA HIS A 126 4.65 20.76 13.85
C HIS A 126 4.06 21.40 12.57
N ARG A 127 3.40 22.55 12.72
CA ARG A 127 3.12 23.46 11.61
C ARG A 127 4.45 24.08 11.23
N ARG A 128 4.88 23.87 9.98
CA ARG A 128 5.99 24.62 9.40
C ARG A 128 5.71 26.12 9.58
N ARG A 129 6.67 26.88 10.12
CA ARG A 129 6.76 28.32 9.84
C ARG A 129 6.95 28.47 8.34
N ALA A 130 6.21 29.37 7.72
CA ALA A 130 6.43 29.75 6.33
C ALA A 130 7.88 30.23 6.17
N GLY A 131 8.58 29.75 5.13
CA GLY A 131 9.84 30.37 4.69
C GLY A 131 11.12 29.52 4.65
N GLN A 132 11.09 28.19 4.78
CA GLN A 132 12.28 27.37 4.46
C GLN A 132 11.93 26.26 3.45
N PRO A 133 12.56 26.26 2.26
CA PRO A 133 12.34 25.22 1.27
C PRO A 133 12.90 23.90 1.80
N ALA A 134 12.05 22.87 1.85
CA ALA A 134 12.56 21.51 2.00
C ALA A 134 13.07 21.07 0.64
N ALA A 135 14.34 20.69 0.57
CA ALA A 135 14.91 20.07 -0.62
C ALA A 135 14.11 18.80 -0.95
N PRO A 136 13.64 18.61 -2.20
CA PRO A 136 12.83 17.46 -2.58
C PRO A 136 13.69 16.19 -2.62
N VAL A 137 13.12 15.07 -2.15
CA VAL A 137 13.70 13.71 -2.21
C VAL A 137 13.87 13.21 -3.66
N LEU A 138 13.36 13.95 -4.65
CA LEU A 138 13.45 13.68 -6.08
C LEU A 138 14.16 14.81 -6.85
N ALA A 139 15.18 15.44 -6.26
CA ALA A 139 15.83 16.61 -6.85
C ALA A 139 16.48 16.36 -8.23
N HIS A 140 16.83 15.11 -8.59
CA HIS A 140 17.47 14.77 -9.87
C HIS A 140 16.90 13.48 -10.51
N ALA A 141 15.58 13.40 -10.66
CA ALA A 141 14.97 12.27 -11.36
C ALA A 141 15.26 12.36 -12.87
N HIS A 142 16.14 11.50 -13.39
CA HIS A 142 16.13 11.17 -14.82
C HIS A 142 14.71 10.76 -15.25
N ARG A 143 14.30 11.17 -16.46
CA ARG A 143 12.94 10.94 -16.98
C ARG A 143 12.62 9.43 -16.94
N PRO A 144 11.46 9.03 -16.36
CA PRO A 144 11.07 7.62 -16.36
C PRO A 144 10.94 7.13 -17.80
N GLN A 145 11.46 5.94 -18.06
CA GLN A 145 11.22 5.21 -19.31
C GLN A 145 10.30 4.01 -19.03
N GLY A 146 9.87 3.36 -20.10
CA GLY A 146 9.09 2.15 -20.03
C GLY A 146 8.78 1.62 -21.42
N TRP A 147 8.01 0.56 -21.48
CA TRP A 147 7.51 -0.03 -22.71
C TRP A 147 6.00 0.19 -22.81
N ASP A 148 5.44 0.16 -24.02
CA ASP A 148 3.99 0.08 -24.23
C ASP A 148 3.74 -0.58 -25.59
N ILE A 149 2.71 -1.42 -25.69
CA ILE A 149 2.27 -1.96 -26.98
C ILE A 149 1.72 -0.85 -27.91
N SER A 150 1.42 0.32 -27.38
CA SER A 150 0.97 1.52 -28.08
C SER A 150 2.12 2.52 -28.28
N SER A 151 2.23 3.10 -29.47
CA SER A 151 3.27 4.06 -29.86
C SER A 151 3.04 5.49 -29.37
N LEU A 152 1.88 5.77 -28.77
CA LEU A 152 1.50 7.10 -28.30
C LEU A 152 2.55 7.67 -27.33
N ASN A 153 2.89 8.94 -27.52
CA ASN A 153 3.71 9.64 -26.53
C ASN A 153 2.91 9.91 -25.24
N LEU A 154 3.58 10.32 -24.16
CA LEU A 154 2.91 10.50 -22.87
C LEU A 154 1.92 11.66 -22.84
N ALA A 155 2.05 12.68 -23.69
CA ALA A 155 1.06 13.77 -23.79
C ALA A 155 -0.25 13.27 -24.45
N GLU A 156 -0.13 12.53 -25.55
CA GLU A 156 -1.27 11.87 -26.20
C GLU A 156 -1.92 10.83 -25.28
N ALA A 157 -1.10 10.06 -24.56
CA ALA A 157 -1.58 9.08 -23.59
C ALA A 157 -2.31 9.73 -22.42
N MET A 158 -1.84 10.89 -21.94
CA MET A 158 -2.51 11.69 -20.91
C MET A 158 -3.88 12.18 -21.39
N ARG A 159 -3.95 12.72 -22.61
CA ARG A 159 -5.22 13.15 -23.22
C ARG A 159 -6.20 11.98 -23.38
N ARG A 160 -5.72 10.82 -23.85
CA ARG A 160 -6.52 9.58 -23.95
C ARG A 160 -7.02 9.09 -22.59
N ALA A 161 -6.23 9.25 -21.53
CA ALA A 161 -6.58 8.75 -20.21
C ALA A 161 -7.68 9.57 -19.52
N GLN A 162 -7.82 10.86 -19.86
CA GLN A 162 -8.84 11.76 -19.30
C GLN A 162 -8.85 11.81 -17.77
N VAL A 163 -7.66 11.75 -17.15
CA VAL A 163 -7.51 11.75 -15.68
C VAL A 163 -7.22 13.14 -15.13
N LEU A 164 -6.32 13.88 -15.78
CA LEU A 164 -5.88 15.20 -15.31
C LEU A 164 -6.78 16.29 -15.89
N ASP A 165 -6.99 17.37 -15.13
CA ASP A 165 -7.71 18.54 -15.61
C ASP A 165 -7.05 19.13 -16.87
N TRP A 166 -7.87 19.62 -17.79
CA TRP A 166 -7.41 20.15 -19.09
C TRP A 166 -6.32 21.22 -18.95
N GLY A 167 -6.50 22.19 -18.05
CA GLY A 167 -5.50 23.25 -17.84
C GLY A 167 -4.15 22.74 -17.34
N LEU A 168 -4.13 21.61 -16.63
CA LEU A 168 -2.90 20.94 -16.23
C LEU A 168 -2.30 20.14 -17.40
N GLN A 169 -3.12 19.53 -18.24
CA GLN A 169 -2.65 18.85 -19.45
C GLN A 169 -1.88 19.80 -20.37
N GLU A 170 -2.42 21.00 -20.62
CA GLU A 170 -1.76 22.02 -21.45
C GLU A 170 -0.38 22.41 -20.89
N GLN A 171 -0.29 22.58 -19.57
CA GLN A 171 0.98 22.89 -18.90
C GLN A 171 2.00 21.74 -19.00
N LEU A 172 1.53 20.49 -18.96
CA LEU A 172 2.40 19.31 -19.00
C LEU A 172 2.75 18.86 -20.42
N TRP A 173 2.00 19.29 -21.44
CA TRP A 173 2.20 18.86 -22.82
C TRP A 173 3.65 18.98 -23.31
N PRO A 174 4.33 20.14 -23.16
CA PRO A 174 5.72 20.31 -23.65
C PRO A 174 6.72 19.39 -22.93
N HIS A 175 6.39 18.93 -21.74
CA HIS A 175 7.24 18.03 -20.94
C HIS A 175 7.01 16.55 -21.30
N LEU A 176 5.81 16.19 -21.76
CA LEU A 176 5.39 14.80 -21.99
C LEU A 176 5.44 14.38 -23.46
N GLU A 177 5.34 15.30 -24.41
CA GLU A 177 5.29 14.99 -25.84
C GLU A 177 6.56 14.28 -26.35
N ALA A 178 7.73 14.65 -25.81
CA ALA A 178 9.00 14.02 -26.15
C ALA A 178 9.19 12.63 -25.51
N LEU A 179 8.30 12.21 -24.60
CA LEU A 179 8.41 10.94 -23.89
C LEU A 179 7.62 9.88 -24.64
N ARG A 180 8.32 8.99 -25.33
CA ARG A 180 7.71 7.84 -26.03
C ARG A 180 8.07 6.52 -25.35
N PRO A 181 7.11 5.60 -25.19
CA PRO A 181 7.40 4.26 -24.70
C PRO A 181 8.20 3.46 -25.73
N ARG A 182 9.07 2.57 -25.24
CA ARG A 182 9.75 1.57 -26.07
C ARG A 182 8.76 0.51 -26.57
N PRO A 183 9.05 -0.18 -27.69
CA PRO A 183 8.23 -1.29 -28.17
C PRO A 183 8.10 -2.39 -27.11
N SER A 184 6.93 -3.00 -26.93
CA SER A 184 6.69 -4.01 -25.90
C SER A 184 6.41 -5.41 -26.49
N VAL A 185 6.40 -6.43 -25.65
CA VAL A 185 5.97 -7.78 -26.04
C VAL A 185 4.45 -7.85 -26.03
N TYR A 186 3.87 -8.28 -27.15
CA TYR A 186 2.43 -8.52 -27.28
C TYR A 186 2.17 -9.98 -27.64
N ILE A 187 1.32 -10.63 -26.84
CA ILE A 187 0.85 -11.99 -27.06
C ILE A 187 -0.68 -11.93 -26.95
N PRO A 188 -1.42 -11.93 -28.09
CA PRO A 188 -2.85 -11.69 -28.12
C PRO A 188 -3.65 -12.55 -27.14
N GLU A 189 -3.22 -13.79 -26.91
CA GLU A 189 -3.90 -14.80 -26.10
C GLU A 189 -3.87 -14.50 -24.59
N PHE A 190 -3.02 -13.57 -24.14
CA PHE A 190 -2.90 -13.24 -22.71
C PHE A 190 -3.80 -12.09 -22.27
N ILE A 191 -4.17 -11.18 -23.17
CA ILE A 191 -5.02 -10.02 -22.86
C ILE A 191 -6.32 -10.06 -23.68
N ALA A 192 -7.24 -9.12 -23.44
CA ALA A 192 -8.50 -9.10 -24.17
C ALA A 192 -8.28 -8.83 -25.67
N ALA A 193 -8.99 -9.54 -26.55
CA ALA A 193 -8.87 -9.37 -28.01
C ALA A 193 -9.15 -7.93 -28.50
N ASN A 194 -9.93 -7.16 -27.72
CA ASN A 194 -10.21 -5.75 -27.97
C ASN A 194 -8.97 -4.83 -27.83
N GLN A 195 -7.84 -5.34 -27.34
CA GLN A 195 -6.58 -4.60 -27.26
C GLN A 195 -5.76 -4.65 -28.57
N SER A 196 -6.12 -5.51 -29.52
CA SER A 196 -5.42 -5.66 -30.80
C SER A 196 -5.24 -4.34 -31.56
N VAL A 197 -6.26 -3.49 -31.57
CA VAL A 197 -6.24 -2.19 -32.27
C VAL A 197 -5.26 -1.19 -31.66
N ARG A 198 -4.84 -1.40 -30.40
CA ARG A 198 -3.87 -0.57 -29.69
C ARG A 198 -2.42 -1.00 -29.91
N ALA A 199 -2.21 -2.23 -30.40
CA ALA A 199 -0.91 -2.88 -30.49
C ALA A 199 -0.17 -2.51 -31.79
N ASP A 200 0.54 -1.38 -31.80
CA ASP A 200 1.31 -0.86 -32.94
C ASP A 200 2.82 -0.67 -32.64
N ASN A 201 3.27 -0.96 -31.41
CA ASN A 201 4.64 -0.72 -30.94
C ASN A 201 5.22 -1.99 -30.31
N LEU A 202 5.71 -2.93 -31.14
CA LEU A 202 5.97 -4.31 -30.73
C LEU A 202 7.43 -4.76 -30.88
N ILE A 203 7.90 -5.57 -29.92
CA ILE A 203 9.13 -6.36 -30.06
C ILE A 203 8.79 -7.65 -30.80
N LEU A 204 9.36 -7.81 -31.99
CA LEU A 204 9.17 -9.00 -32.83
C LEU A 204 10.21 -10.09 -32.49
N GLY A 205 9.95 -11.31 -32.95
CA GLY A 205 10.84 -12.45 -32.81
C GLY A 205 10.36 -13.51 -31.81
N THR A 206 11.22 -14.50 -31.55
CA THR A 206 10.95 -15.59 -30.60
C THR A 206 10.94 -15.07 -29.15
N ARG A 207 10.41 -15.87 -28.21
CA ARG A 207 10.41 -15.53 -26.77
C ARG A 207 11.82 -15.25 -26.23
N ALA A 208 12.81 -16.00 -26.70
CA ALA A 208 14.22 -15.78 -26.34
C ALA A 208 14.76 -14.44 -26.87
N GLN A 209 14.42 -14.07 -28.12
CA GLN A 209 14.82 -12.78 -28.70
C GLN A 209 14.14 -11.61 -27.99
N GLN A 210 12.85 -11.75 -27.67
CA GLN A 210 12.10 -10.79 -26.90
C GLN A 210 12.68 -10.59 -25.50
N LEU A 211 13.01 -11.70 -24.80
CA LEU A 211 13.67 -11.65 -23.49
C LEU A 211 14.99 -10.87 -23.57
N GLU A 212 15.86 -11.18 -24.53
CA GLU A 212 17.15 -10.51 -24.66
C GLU A 212 16.98 -9.03 -25.04
N GLN A 213 15.98 -8.67 -25.84
CA GLN A 213 15.69 -7.27 -26.14
C GLN A 213 15.29 -6.48 -24.87
N ILE A 214 14.42 -7.05 -24.02
CA ILE A 214 14.05 -6.41 -22.74
C ILE A 214 15.29 -6.23 -21.84
N ARG A 215 16.17 -7.23 -21.79
CA ARG A 215 17.42 -7.16 -21.02
C ARG A 215 18.35 -6.07 -21.54
N ARG A 216 18.49 -5.94 -22.87
CA ARG A 216 19.25 -4.84 -23.49
C ARG A 216 18.65 -3.48 -23.15
N ASP A 217 17.34 -3.32 -23.26
CA ASP A 217 16.66 -2.08 -22.91
C ASP A 217 16.91 -1.65 -21.45
N ILE A 218 16.92 -2.62 -20.51
CA ILE A 218 17.27 -2.36 -19.10
C ILE A 218 18.71 -1.88 -18.97
N ARG A 219 19.67 -2.55 -19.63
CA ARG A 219 21.10 -2.16 -19.61
C ARG A 219 21.32 -0.78 -20.23
N ASP A 220 20.68 -0.51 -21.37
CA ASP A 220 20.78 0.74 -22.10
C ASP A 220 20.19 1.90 -21.29
N PHE A 221 19.04 1.69 -20.65
CA PHE A 221 18.47 2.68 -19.75
C PHE A 221 19.39 2.94 -18.54
N ARG A 222 19.91 1.88 -17.92
CA ARG A 222 20.83 1.99 -16.78
C ARG A 222 22.09 2.77 -17.14
N SER A 223 22.70 2.49 -18.29
CA SER A 223 23.94 3.13 -18.74
C SER A 223 23.72 4.57 -19.19
N SER A 224 22.74 4.82 -20.07
CA SER A 224 22.46 6.14 -20.63
C SER A 224 22.03 7.17 -19.58
N ALA A 225 21.32 6.75 -18.53
CA ALA A 225 20.94 7.62 -17.43
C ALA A 225 21.95 7.60 -16.25
N GLY A 226 22.99 6.75 -16.30
CA GLY A 226 23.97 6.62 -15.21
C GLY A 226 23.33 6.28 -13.88
N LEU A 227 22.58 5.17 -13.85
CA LEU A 227 21.78 4.71 -12.72
C LEU A 227 22.45 3.53 -11.99
N ASP A 228 22.47 3.61 -10.66
CA ASP A 228 22.98 2.52 -9.83
C ASP A 228 21.96 1.39 -9.69
N LYS A 229 20.68 1.77 -9.57
CA LYS A 229 19.55 0.88 -9.34
C LYS A 229 18.45 1.10 -10.35
N VAL A 230 17.79 0.01 -10.71
CA VAL A 230 16.62 -0.01 -11.58
C VAL A 230 15.59 -0.93 -10.95
N ILE A 231 14.33 -0.47 -10.91
CA ILE A 231 13.18 -1.22 -10.45
C ILE A 231 12.19 -1.25 -11.61
N VAL A 232 11.71 -2.45 -11.93
CA VAL A 232 10.71 -2.70 -12.98
C VAL A 232 9.38 -2.95 -12.30
N LEU A 233 8.36 -2.22 -12.72
CA LEU A 233 7.00 -2.32 -12.19
C LEU A 233 6.02 -2.52 -13.34
N TRP A 234 5.29 -3.65 -13.30
CA TRP A 234 4.25 -3.97 -14.25
C TRP A 234 2.98 -3.19 -13.91
N THR A 235 2.54 -2.32 -14.82
CA THR A 235 1.25 -1.62 -14.75
C THR A 235 0.50 -1.68 -16.07
N ALA A 236 0.74 -2.77 -16.84
CA ALA A 236 0.06 -3.02 -18.09
C ALA A 236 -1.30 -3.68 -17.88
N ASN A 237 -1.96 -4.00 -19.00
CA ASN A 237 -3.22 -4.74 -19.02
C ASN A 237 -3.15 -5.99 -18.13
N THR A 238 -4.27 -6.28 -17.45
CA THR A 238 -4.41 -7.54 -16.72
C THR A 238 -4.38 -8.69 -17.71
N GLU A 239 -3.45 -9.63 -17.49
CA GLU A 239 -3.37 -10.86 -18.27
C GLU A 239 -4.29 -11.94 -17.64
N ARG A 240 -4.62 -12.98 -18.41
CA ARG A 240 -5.16 -14.22 -17.84
C ARG A 240 -4.10 -14.92 -16.99
N PHE A 241 -4.53 -15.87 -16.17
CA PHE A 241 -3.60 -16.76 -15.46
C PHE A 241 -2.86 -17.69 -16.43
N CYS A 242 -1.61 -17.96 -16.10
CA CYS A 242 -0.81 -19.04 -16.65
C CYS A 242 -1.06 -20.32 -15.84
N GLU A 243 -1.17 -21.46 -16.50
CA GLU A 243 -1.14 -22.74 -15.79
C GLU A 243 0.27 -23.00 -15.25
N VAL A 244 0.35 -23.56 -14.03
CA VAL A 244 1.62 -24.00 -13.45
C VAL A 244 1.79 -25.48 -13.76
N ILE A 245 2.74 -25.81 -14.63
CA ILE A 245 2.93 -27.14 -15.20
C ILE A 245 4.32 -27.66 -14.81
N PRO A 246 4.41 -28.83 -14.13
CA PRO A 246 5.69 -29.47 -13.84
C PRO A 246 6.53 -29.69 -15.11
N GLY A 247 7.82 -29.37 -15.04
CA GLY A 247 8.72 -29.44 -16.20
C GLY A 247 8.70 -28.22 -17.13
N LEU A 248 7.79 -27.26 -16.95
CA LEU A 248 7.72 -26.04 -17.77
C LEU A 248 8.05 -24.77 -17.00
N ASN A 249 7.35 -24.47 -15.91
CA ASN A 249 7.47 -23.21 -15.17
C ASN A 249 7.51 -23.38 -13.64
N ASP A 250 7.77 -24.62 -13.19
CA ASP A 250 7.89 -25.05 -11.81
C ASP A 250 9.26 -24.75 -11.19
N THR A 251 10.33 -24.78 -12.00
CA THR A 251 11.71 -24.48 -11.56
C THR A 251 12.35 -23.39 -12.41
N ALA A 252 13.40 -22.75 -11.88
CA ALA A 252 14.14 -21.71 -12.59
C ALA A 252 14.74 -22.22 -13.91
N GLU A 253 15.29 -23.43 -13.89
CA GLU A 253 15.89 -24.07 -15.07
C GLU A 253 14.83 -24.38 -16.14
N ASN A 254 13.72 -25.00 -15.73
CA ASN A 254 12.62 -25.33 -16.63
C ASN A 254 12.04 -24.06 -17.27
N LEU A 255 11.82 -23.00 -16.49
CA LEU A 255 11.29 -21.74 -17.00
C LEU A 255 12.22 -21.11 -18.06
N LEU A 256 13.53 -21.09 -17.81
CA LEU A 256 14.51 -20.57 -18.77
C LEU A 256 14.55 -21.42 -20.04
N ARG A 257 14.49 -22.76 -19.91
CA ARG A 257 14.40 -23.68 -21.05
C ARG A 257 13.12 -23.47 -21.86
N THR A 258 11.98 -23.30 -21.20
CA THR A 258 10.67 -23.01 -21.84
C THR A 258 10.74 -21.74 -22.68
N ILE A 259 11.39 -20.68 -22.18
CA ILE A 259 11.62 -19.43 -22.94
C ILE A 259 12.52 -19.69 -24.16
N GLN A 260 13.60 -20.47 -24.00
CA GLN A 260 14.51 -20.80 -25.09
C GLN A 260 13.83 -21.61 -26.20
N LEU A 261 12.95 -22.55 -25.83
CA LEU A 261 12.18 -23.36 -26.77
C LEU A 261 11.02 -22.61 -27.42
N GLY A 262 10.70 -21.39 -26.96
CA GLY A 262 9.60 -20.59 -27.50
C GLY A 262 8.20 -21.10 -27.14
N LEU A 263 8.10 -21.87 -26.05
CA LEU A 263 6.82 -22.38 -25.53
C LEU A 263 6.01 -21.26 -24.83
N GLU A 264 4.81 -21.60 -24.33
CA GLU A 264 3.90 -20.64 -23.71
C GLU A 264 4.51 -19.99 -22.44
N VAL A 265 4.80 -18.70 -22.54
CA VAL A 265 5.25 -17.84 -21.44
C VAL A 265 4.58 -16.49 -21.62
N SER A 266 3.96 -15.95 -20.57
CA SER A 266 3.29 -14.66 -20.64
C SER A 266 4.28 -13.51 -20.85
N PRO A 267 3.85 -12.39 -21.44
CA PRO A 267 4.67 -11.19 -21.50
C PRO A 267 5.16 -10.75 -20.12
N SER A 268 4.29 -10.73 -19.11
CA SER A 268 4.68 -10.36 -17.74
C SER A 268 5.78 -11.25 -17.16
N THR A 269 5.75 -12.57 -17.42
CA THR A 269 6.80 -13.49 -16.96
C THR A 269 8.12 -13.23 -17.70
N LEU A 270 8.10 -12.87 -18.99
CA LEU A 270 9.31 -12.46 -19.71
C LEU A 270 9.94 -11.20 -19.09
N PHE A 271 9.13 -10.19 -18.74
CA PHE A 271 9.63 -9.00 -18.05
C PHE A 271 10.17 -9.31 -16.65
N ALA A 272 9.52 -10.21 -15.89
CA ALA A 272 10.01 -10.64 -14.58
C ALA A 272 11.37 -11.35 -14.71
N VAL A 273 11.50 -12.31 -15.63
CA VAL A 273 12.75 -13.03 -15.87
C VAL A 273 13.85 -12.09 -16.36
N ALA A 274 13.56 -11.19 -17.30
CA ALA A 274 14.53 -10.19 -17.76
C ALA A 274 15.05 -9.32 -16.60
N SER A 275 14.13 -8.81 -15.78
CA SER A 275 14.47 -7.97 -14.62
C SER A 275 15.36 -8.71 -13.64
N ILE A 276 15.01 -9.95 -13.29
CA ILE A 276 15.77 -10.79 -12.36
C ILE A 276 17.17 -11.10 -12.92
N LEU A 277 17.28 -11.41 -14.22
CA LEU A 277 18.57 -11.68 -14.86
C LEU A 277 19.49 -10.44 -14.91
N GLU A 278 18.92 -9.24 -14.94
CA GLU A 278 19.67 -7.96 -14.88
C GLU A 278 19.85 -7.44 -13.44
N GLY A 279 19.48 -8.22 -12.41
CA GLY A 279 19.63 -7.81 -11.01
C GLY A 279 18.66 -6.69 -10.58
N CYS A 280 17.60 -6.47 -11.35
CA CYS A 280 16.61 -5.40 -11.13
C CYS A 280 15.38 -5.97 -10.42
N ALA A 281 14.88 -5.28 -9.39
CA ALA A 281 13.68 -5.72 -8.69
C ALA A 281 12.46 -5.68 -9.63
N PHE A 282 11.55 -6.64 -9.49
CA PHE A 282 10.33 -6.73 -10.30
C PHE A 282 9.08 -6.68 -9.42
N LEU A 283 8.17 -5.76 -9.71
CA LEU A 283 6.92 -5.56 -8.96
C LEU A 283 5.72 -5.77 -9.87
N ASN A 284 4.82 -6.68 -9.52
CA ASN A 284 3.61 -6.96 -10.28
C ASN A 284 2.43 -6.14 -9.75
N GLY A 285 2.05 -5.10 -10.48
CA GLY A 285 0.91 -4.24 -10.15
C GLY A 285 -0.45 -4.76 -10.60
N SER A 286 -0.49 -5.90 -11.29
CA SER A 286 -1.69 -6.51 -11.87
C SER A 286 -1.95 -7.90 -11.27
N PRO A 287 -3.13 -8.50 -11.45
CA PRO A 287 -3.53 -9.68 -10.67
C PRO A 287 -3.13 -11.02 -11.28
N GLN A 288 -2.56 -11.07 -12.49
CA GLN A 288 -2.10 -12.33 -13.07
C GLN A 288 -0.95 -12.94 -12.26
N ASN A 289 -0.81 -14.27 -12.30
CA ASN A 289 0.22 -15.02 -11.58
C ASN A 289 1.60 -15.00 -12.29
N THR A 290 2.11 -13.80 -12.58
CA THR A 290 3.41 -13.58 -13.25
C THR A 290 4.57 -14.32 -12.57
N LEU A 291 4.57 -14.32 -11.24
CA LEU A 291 5.62 -14.87 -10.38
C LEU A 291 5.36 -16.36 -10.09
N VAL A 292 5.33 -17.16 -11.15
CA VAL A 292 5.28 -18.63 -11.10
C VAL A 292 6.45 -19.22 -10.28
N PRO A 293 6.36 -20.48 -9.79
CA PRO A 293 7.40 -21.06 -8.94
C PRO A 293 8.82 -20.96 -9.51
N GLY A 294 9.01 -21.18 -10.82
CA GLY A 294 10.31 -21.03 -11.45
C GLY A 294 10.86 -19.59 -11.44
N ALA A 295 9.98 -18.58 -11.53
CA ALA A 295 10.39 -17.17 -11.44
C ALA A 295 10.76 -16.79 -9.99
N LEU A 296 10.01 -17.28 -9.01
CA LEU A 296 10.32 -17.10 -7.58
C LEU A 296 11.65 -17.76 -7.21
N GLU A 297 11.89 -18.96 -7.72
CA GLU A 297 13.15 -19.66 -7.53
C GLU A 297 14.31 -18.88 -8.15
N LEU A 298 14.15 -18.41 -9.39
CA LEU A 298 15.17 -17.60 -10.07
C LEU A 298 15.50 -16.31 -9.28
N ALA A 299 14.47 -15.63 -8.76
CA ALA A 299 14.64 -14.44 -7.92
C ALA A 299 15.43 -14.74 -6.63
N ARG A 300 15.19 -15.91 -6.02
CA ARG A 300 15.95 -16.39 -4.85
C ARG A 300 17.41 -16.68 -5.19
N GLN A 301 17.65 -17.40 -6.29
CA GLN A 301 19.01 -17.72 -6.75
C GLN A 301 19.82 -16.46 -7.06
N ARG A 302 19.19 -15.45 -7.65
CA ARG A 302 19.82 -14.16 -8.00
C ARG A 302 19.82 -13.13 -6.87
N ARG A 303 19.16 -13.42 -5.73
CA ARG A 303 18.97 -12.49 -4.59
C ARG A 303 18.36 -11.15 -5.01
N VAL A 304 17.37 -11.20 -5.92
CA VAL A 304 16.64 -10.04 -6.43
C VAL A 304 15.28 -9.97 -5.75
N PHE A 305 14.81 -8.74 -5.48
CA PHE A 305 13.47 -8.56 -4.92
C PHE A 305 12.37 -8.69 -5.96
N VAL A 306 11.33 -9.41 -5.58
CA VAL A 306 10.07 -9.51 -6.28
C VAL A 306 8.92 -9.18 -5.33
N GLY A 307 7.86 -8.59 -5.86
CA GLY A 307 6.67 -8.24 -5.09
C GLY A 307 5.43 -8.20 -5.97
N GLY A 308 4.27 -8.37 -5.35
CA GLY A 308 2.98 -8.49 -6.02
C GLY A 308 1.96 -9.11 -5.06
N ASP A 309 0.72 -9.32 -5.47
CA ASP A 309 0.12 -9.01 -6.77
C ASP A 309 -1.07 -8.02 -6.63
N ASP A 310 -1.31 -7.25 -7.70
CA ASP A 310 -2.40 -6.28 -7.88
C ASP A 310 -2.43 -5.08 -6.92
N PHE A 311 -2.48 -3.83 -7.43
CA PHE A 311 -2.50 -2.64 -6.57
C PHE A 311 -3.71 -2.56 -5.64
N LYS A 312 -3.49 -2.32 -4.35
CA LYS A 312 -4.56 -2.08 -3.38
C LYS A 312 -4.93 -0.59 -3.29
N SER A 313 -5.69 -0.12 -4.28
CA SER A 313 -6.08 1.30 -4.43
C SER A 313 -7.29 1.72 -3.57
N GLY A 314 -8.50 1.43 -4.05
CA GLY A 314 -9.78 1.92 -3.50
C GLY A 314 -10.57 0.86 -2.74
N GLN A 315 -11.51 0.18 -3.42
CA GLN A 315 -12.47 -0.76 -2.81
C GLN A 315 -11.81 -1.81 -1.90
N THR A 316 -10.83 -2.55 -2.43
CA THR A 316 -10.15 -3.61 -1.66
C THR A 316 -9.39 -3.07 -0.45
N LYS A 317 -8.89 -1.83 -0.53
CA LYS A 317 -8.22 -1.18 0.60
C LYS A 317 -9.18 -0.87 1.74
N VAL A 318 -10.39 -0.43 1.40
CA VAL A 318 -11.48 -0.20 2.38
C VAL A 318 -11.97 -1.54 2.92
N LYS A 319 -12.19 -2.55 2.07
CA LYS A 319 -12.59 -3.90 2.48
C LYS A 319 -11.64 -4.50 3.51
N SER A 320 -10.33 -4.42 3.30
CA SER A 320 -9.34 -4.97 4.22
C SER A 320 -9.21 -4.20 5.55
N VAL A 321 -9.85 -3.03 5.66
CA VAL A 321 -10.07 -2.32 6.93
C VAL A 321 -11.38 -2.75 7.57
N LEU A 322 -12.47 -2.78 6.79
CA LEU A 322 -13.80 -3.08 7.29
C LEU A 322 -13.90 -4.50 7.83
N VAL A 323 -13.36 -5.49 7.12
CA VAL A 323 -13.47 -6.90 7.55
C VAL A 323 -12.66 -7.16 8.82
N ASP A 324 -11.46 -6.59 8.96
CA ASP A 324 -10.68 -6.65 10.21
C ASP A 324 -11.42 -5.93 11.35
N PHE A 325 -12.10 -4.82 11.07
CA PHE A 325 -12.94 -4.12 12.05
C PHE A 325 -14.17 -4.94 12.49
N LEU A 326 -14.94 -5.48 11.53
CA LEU A 326 -16.17 -6.23 11.80
C LEU A 326 -15.87 -7.50 12.61
N ILE A 327 -14.98 -8.34 12.08
CA ILE A 327 -14.59 -9.60 12.74
C ILE A 327 -13.86 -9.34 14.06
N GLY A 328 -12.98 -8.33 14.09
CA GLY A 328 -12.26 -7.91 15.30
C GLY A 328 -13.18 -7.35 16.39
N SER A 329 -14.37 -6.86 16.03
CA SER A 329 -15.41 -6.40 16.95
C SER A 329 -16.36 -7.51 17.39
N GLY A 330 -16.16 -8.75 16.94
CA GLY A 330 -17.02 -9.89 17.25
C GLY A 330 -18.27 -10.00 16.36
N LEU A 331 -18.30 -9.30 15.22
CA LEU A 331 -19.39 -9.37 14.25
C LEU A 331 -19.10 -10.45 13.21
N LYS A 332 -19.96 -11.47 13.13
CA LYS A 332 -19.80 -12.55 12.15
C LYS A 332 -20.29 -12.08 10.79
N THR A 333 -19.38 -11.68 9.92
CA THR A 333 -19.72 -11.28 8.54
C THR A 333 -20.11 -12.52 7.75
N MET A 334 -21.31 -12.54 7.20
CA MET A 334 -21.90 -13.66 6.48
C MET A 334 -22.00 -13.43 4.98
N SER A 335 -22.10 -12.17 4.54
CA SER A 335 -22.18 -11.83 3.12
C SER A 335 -21.38 -10.58 2.80
N ILE A 336 -20.62 -10.64 1.71
CA ILE A 336 -19.84 -9.55 1.14
C ILE A 336 -20.11 -9.51 -0.36
N VAL A 337 -20.82 -8.48 -0.81
CA VAL A 337 -21.14 -8.31 -2.23
C VAL A 337 -20.46 -7.04 -2.74
N SER A 338 -19.51 -7.19 -3.68
CA SER A 338 -18.66 -6.10 -4.17
C SER A 338 -18.87 -5.86 -5.67
N TYR A 339 -19.72 -4.90 -6.01
CA TYR A 339 -19.92 -4.44 -7.38
C TYR A 339 -18.95 -3.32 -7.77
N ASN A 340 -18.54 -3.32 -9.03
CA ASN A 340 -17.67 -2.30 -9.59
C ASN A 340 -18.07 -2.00 -11.04
N HIS A 341 -18.01 -0.73 -11.44
CA HIS A 341 -18.02 -0.38 -12.86
C HIS A 341 -17.07 0.79 -13.15
N LEU A 342 -16.44 0.74 -14.32
CA LEU A 342 -15.45 1.71 -14.80
C LEU A 342 -15.42 1.73 -16.34
N GLY A 343 -15.02 2.86 -16.91
CA GLY A 343 -15.07 3.13 -18.36
C GLY A 343 -13.72 3.33 -19.02
N ASN A 344 -12.62 3.22 -18.27
CA ASN A 344 -11.26 3.30 -18.80
C ASN A 344 -10.82 1.97 -19.47
N ASN A 345 -9.61 1.96 -20.04
CA ASN A 345 -9.07 0.77 -20.71
C ASN A 345 -8.88 -0.44 -19.79
N ASP A 346 -8.75 -0.24 -18.47
CA ASP A 346 -8.72 -1.36 -17.53
C ASP A 346 -10.09 -2.07 -17.51
N GLY A 347 -11.18 -1.31 -17.37
CA GLY A 347 -12.54 -1.84 -17.49
C GLY A 347 -12.79 -2.54 -18.82
N GLN A 348 -12.32 -1.95 -19.93
CA GLN A 348 -12.47 -2.53 -21.26
C GLN A 348 -11.71 -3.86 -21.41
N ASN A 349 -10.51 -3.98 -20.83
CA ASN A 349 -9.76 -5.24 -20.84
C ASN A 349 -10.41 -6.30 -19.93
N LEU A 350 -10.91 -5.88 -18.76
CA LEU A 350 -11.58 -6.74 -17.79
C LEU A 350 -13.00 -7.15 -18.20
N SER A 351 -13.52 -6.68 -19.34
CA SER A 351 -14.78 -7.16 -19.88
C SER A 351 -14.68 -8.60 -20.40
N ALA A 352 -13.47 -9.09 -20.67
CA ALA A 352 -13.21 -10.45 -21.09
C ALA A 352 -13.11 -11.41 -19.87
N PRO A 353 -13.82 -12.56 -19.88
CA PRO A 353 -13.88 -13.45 -18.72
C PRO A 353 -12.52 -13.94 -18.18
N PRO A 354 -11.52 -14.34 -19.01
CA PRO A 354 -10.24 -14.80 -18.50
C PRO A 354 -9.45 -13.73 -17.72
N GLN A 355 -9.52 -12.47 -18.18
CA GLN A 355 -8.88 -11.33 -17.52
C GLN A 355 -9.65 -10.91 -16.26
N PHE A 356 -10.99 -10.99 -16.30
CA PHE A 356 -11.83 -10.78 -15.12
C PHE A 356 -11.50 -11.79 -14.02
N ARG A 357 -11.35 -13.08 -14.36
CA ARG A 357 -11.05 -14.15 -13.39
C ARG A 357 -9.80 -13.84 -12.57
N SER A 358 -8.75 -13.29 -13.18
CA SER A 358 -7.55 -12.85 -12.47
C SER A 358 -7.88 -11.83 -11.37
N LYS A 359 -8.69 -10.82 -11.72
CA LYS A 359 -9.10 -9.75 -10.81
C LYS A 359 -10.07 -10.22 -9.74
N GLU A 360 -10.92 -11.20 -10.07
CA GLU A 360 -11.86 -11.81 -9.14
C GLU A 360 -11.11 -12.51 -8.00
N VAL A 361 -10.17 -13.41 -8.33
CA VAL A 361 -9.40 -14.17 -7.33
C VAL A 361 -8.68 -13.25 -6.34
N SER A 362 -7.95 -12.23 -6.84
CA SER A 362 -7.21 -11.29 -5.98
C SER A 362 -8.10 -10.36 -5.14
N LYS A 363 -9.35 -10.12 -5.54
CA LYS A 363 -10.31 -9.33 -4.77
C LYS A 363 -11.06 -10.16 -3.73
N SER A 364 -11.18 -11.46 -3.96
CA SER A 364 -11.85 -12.39 -3.05
C SER A 364 -10.94 -12.79 -1.90
N SER A 365 -9.67 -13.14 -2.14
CA SER A 365 -8.74 -13.68 -1.13
C SER A 365 -8.36 -12.75 0.03
N VAL A 366 -8.83 -11.51 0.03
CA VAL A 366 -8.45 -10.49 1.03
C VAL A 366 -9.12 -10.72 2.39
N VAL A 367 -10.10 -11.63 2.48
CA VAL A 367 -10.89 -11.88 3.70
C VAL A 367 -10.51 -13.18 4.41
N ASP A 368 -9.84 -14.10 3.70
CA ASP A 368 -9.58 -15.48 4.14
C ASP A 368 -8.84 -15.54 5.48
N ASP A 369 -7.77 -14.76 5.64
CA ASP A 369 -6.96 -14.74 6.87
C ASP A 369 -7.72 -14.16 8.07
N MET A 370 -8.66 -13.25 7.84
CA MET A 370 -9.49 -12.67 8.90
C MET A 370 -10.56 -13.65 9.38
N VAL A 371 -11.22 -14.36 8.46
CA VAL A 371 -12.18 -15.42 8.79
C VAL A 371 -11.49 -16.52 9.60
N GLN A 372 -10.33 -17.01 9.12
CA GLN A 372 -9.54 -18.04 9.80
C GLN A 372 -9.01 -17.59 11.18
N SER A 373 -8.86 -16.28 11.41
CA SER A 373 -8.34 -15.76 12.67
C SER A 373 -9.31 -15.85 13.85
N ASN A 374 -10.60 -16.12 13.60
CA ASN A 374 -11.63 -16.11 14.65
C ASN A 374 -12.48 -17.40 14.63
N PRO A 375 -11.99 -18.50 15.24
CA PRO A 375 -12.70 -19.77 15.30
C PRO A 375 -13.93 -19.76 16.23
N VAL A 376 -14.18 -18.66 16.95
CA VAL A 376 -15.40 -18.49 17.74
C VAL A 376 -16.58 -18.08 16.85
N LEU A 377 -16.32 -17.26 15.83
CA LEU A 377 -17.34 -16.81 14.89
C LEU A 377 -17.52 -17.81 13.74
N TYR A 378 -16.42 -18.39 13.26
CA TYR A 378 -16.41 -19.25 12.07
C TYR A 378 -15.96 -20.67 12.42
N ALA A 379 -16.77 -21.65 12.03
CA ALA A 379 -16.36 -23.05 12.09
C ALA A 379 -15.23 -23.34 11.07
N PRO A 380 -14.45 -24.42 11.23
CA PRO A 380 -13.45 -24.81 10.24
C PRO A 380 -14.07 -25.01 8.85
N GLY A 381 -13.59 -24.24 7.87
CA GLY A 381 -14.09 -24.25 6.49
C GLY A 381 -15.37 -23.43 6.26
N GLU A 382 -15.88 -22.74 7.28
CA GLU A 382 -16.97 -21.78 7.11
C GLU A 382 -16.43 -20.46 6.54
N GLU A 383 -17.04 -19.99 5.46
CA GLU A 383 -16.69 -18.76 4.77
C GLU A 383 -17.96 -17.94 4.51
N PRO A 384 -17.88 -16.59 4.51
CA PRO A 384 -19.01 -15.77 4.08
C PRO A 384 -19.27 -15.95 2.58
N ASP A 385 -20.52 -15.75 2.18
CA ASP A 385 -20.86 -15.56 0.78
C ASP A 385 -20.07 -14.35 0.25
N HIS A 386 -19.24 -14.56 -0.77
CA HIS A 386 -18.41 -13.49 -1.33
C HIS A 386 -18.56 -13.41 -2.85
N CYS A 387 -19.23 -12.35 -3.31
CA CYS A 387 -19.41 -12.07 -4.74
C CYS A 387 -18.63 -10.82 -5.16
N VAL A 388 -17.89 -10.90 -6.27
CA VAL A 388 -17.19 -9.77 -6.87
C VAL A 388 -17.67 -9.60 -8.30
N VAL A 389 -18.06 -8.39 -8.67
CA VAL A 389 -18.52 -8.05 -10.02
C VAL A 389 -17.76 -6.83 -10.54
N ILE A 390 -17.35 -6.89 -11.80
CA ILE A 390 -16.77 -5.77 -12.55
C ILE A 390 -17.49 -5.65 -13.89
N LYS A 391 -17.97 -4.45 -14.22
CA LYS A 391 -18.61 -4.15 -15.51
C LYS A 391 -17.93 -2.98 -16.20
N TYR A 392 -17.82 -3.07 -17.52
CA TYR A 392 -17.36 -1.98 -18.34
C TYR A 392 -18.51 -1.03 -18.64
N VAL A 393 -18.38 0.23 -18.22
CA VAL A 393 -19.39 1.29 -18.43
C VAL A 393 -18.63 2.52 -18.93
N PRO A 394 -18.56 2.76 -20.25
CA PRO A 394 -17.69 3.78 -20.86
C PRO A 394 -17.88 5.19 -20.27
N TYR A 395 -19.12 5.56 -19.93
CA TYR A 395 -19.48 6.91 -19.51
C TYR A 395 -18.70 7.41 -18.29
N VAL A 396 -18.37 6.53 -17.34
CA VAL A 396 -17.68 6.96 -16.10
C VAL A 396 -16.17 7.14 -16.27
N GLY A 397 -15.60 6.77 -17.42
CA GLY A 397 -14.16 6.90 -17.68
C GLY A 397 -13.30 6.27 -16.58
N ASP A 398 -12.30 7.01 -16.08
CA ASP A 398 -11.43 6.58 -14.98
C ASP A 398 -12.09 6.65 -13.59
N SER A 399 -13.23 7.34 -13.46
CA SER A 399 -13.99 7.54 -12.23
C SER A 399 -14.81 6.29 -11.88
N LYS A 400 -14.09 5.22 -11.54
CA LYS A 400 -14.62 3.93 -11.13
C LYS A 400 -15.61 4.09 -9.97
N ARG A 401 -16.75 3.42 -10.05
CA ARG A 401 -17.70 3.31 -8.93
C ARG A 401 -17.59 1.94 -8.28
N ALA A 402 -17.52 1.91 -6.96
CA ALA A 402 -17.57 0.71 -6.13
C ALA A 402 -18.81 0.77 -5.25
N LEU A 403 -19.60 -0.30 -5.27
CA LEU A 403 -20.74 -0.48 -4.40
C LEU A 403 -20.53 -1.78 -3.63
N ASP A 404 -20.51 -1.69 -2.32
CA ASP A 404 -20.26 -2.83 -1.45
C ASP A 404 -21.39 -2.97 -0.43
N GLU A 405 -21.86 -4.19 -0.23
CA GLU A 405 -22.77 -4.55 0.86
C GLU A 405 -22.07 -5.57 1.77
N TYR A 406 -22.07 -5.31 3.07
CA TYR A 406 -21.60 -6.22 4.10
C TYR A 406 -22.76 -6.54 5.03
N THR A 407 -23.12 -7.82 5.14
CA THR A 407 -24.14 -8.28 6.09
C THR A 407 -23.50 -9.19 7.13
N SER A 408 -23.69 -8.84 8.40
CA SER A 408 -23.15 -9.55 9.56
C SER A 408 -24.26 -9.98 10.53
N GLU A 409 -24.06 -11.13 11.17
CA GLU A 409 -24.90 -11.58 12.27
C GLU A 409 -24.47 -10.94 13.60
N LEU A 410 -25.47 -10.64 14.42
CA LEU A 410 -25.34 -10.08 15.76
C LEU A 410 -25.85 -11.07 16.82
N MET A 411 -25.71 -10.70 18.08
CA MET A 411 -26.35 -11.43 19.18
C MET A 411 -27.88 -11.54 18.97
N LEU A 412 -28.47 -12.61 19.51
CA LEU A 412 -29.92 -12.84 19.53
C LEU A 412 -30.58 -12.88 18.12
N GLY A 413 -29.83 -13.28 17.10
CA GLY A 413 -30.34 -13.41 15.73
C GLY A 413 -30.52 -12.07 15.00
N GLY A 414 -30.01 -10.97 15.56
CA GLY A 414 -30.01 -9.67 14.88
C GLY A 414 -29.05 -9.67 13.68
N THR A 415 -29.24 -8.71 12.78
CA THR A 415 -28.35 -8.50 11.63
C THR A 415 -27.86 -7.05 11.59
N ASN A 416 -26.66 -6.86 11.04
CA ASN A 416 -26.11 -5.56 10.70
C ASN A 416 -25.79 -5.54 9.20
N THR A 417 -26.29 -4.54 8.49
CA THR A 417 -26.00 -4.35 7.06
C THR A 417 -25.34 -2.99 6.85
N LEU A 418 -24.19 -3.00 6.19
CA LEU A 418 -23.46 -1.81 5.76
C LEU A 418 -23.45 -1.73 4.24
N VAL A 419 -24.05 -0.67 3.70
CA VAL A 419 -24.02 -0.35 2.27
C VAL A 419 -23.07 0.81 2.05
N LEU A 420 -22.08 0.62 1.19
CA LEU A 420 -21.06 1.61 0.88
C LEU A 420 -21.07 1.91 -0.61
N HIS A 421 -21.02 3.21 -0.93
CA HIS A 421 -20.73 3.68 -2.28
C HIS A 421 -19.42 4.48 -2.24
N ASN A 422 -18.48 4.11 -3.10
CA ASN A 422 -17.19 4.75 -3.22
C ASN A 422 -16.95 5.17 -4.68
N THR A 423 -16.72 6.47 -4.89
CA THR A 423 -16.26 7.01 -6.18
C THR A 423 -14.74 7.09 -6.14
N CYS A 424 -14.10 6.27 -6.98
CA CYS A 424 -12.67 6.09 -7.05
C CYS A 424 -12.14 6.65 -8.36
N GLU A 425 -11.39 7.75 -8.32
CA GLU A 425 -10.51 8.12 -9.43
C GLU A 425 -9.33 7.15 -9.44
N ASP A 426 -9.48 6.04 -10.19
CA ASP A 426 -8.64 4.85 -9.99
C ASP A 426 -7.18 5.14 -10.29
N SER A 427 -6.92 5.95 -11.33
CA SER A 427 -5.58 6.36 -11.68
C SER A 427 -4.93 7.25 -10.62
N LEU A 428 -5.69 8.17 -10.02
CA LEU A 428 -5.20 9.07 -8.97
C LEU A 428 -4.95 8.31 -7.65
N LEU A 429 -5.66 7.20 -7.41
CA LEU A 429 -5.41 6.32 -6.27
C LEU A 429 -4.22 5.37 -6.51
N ALA A 430 -4.02 4.90 -7.75
CA ALA A 430 -2.97 3.96 -8.11
C ALA A 430 -1.59 4.63 -8.27
N ALA A 431 -1.52 5.84 -8.83
CA ALA A 431 -0.23 6.51 -9.08
C ALA A 431 0.64 6.69 -7.82
N PRO A 432 0.10 7.14 -6.66
CA PRO A 432 0.87 7.22 -5.42
C PRO A 432 1.34 5.85 -4.91
N ILE A 433 0.57 4.78 -5.16
CA ILE A 433 0.95 3.42 -4.78
C ILE A 433 2.18 2.96 -5.56
N MET A 434 2.24 3.25 -6.86
CA MET A 434 3.41 2.95 -7.68
C MET A 434 4.68 3.64 -7.14
N LEU A 435 4.55 4.91 -6.71
CA LEU A 435 5.67 5.64 -6.09
C LEU A 435 6.09 5.00 -4.77
N ASP A 436 5.14 4.70 -3.88
CA ASP A 436 5.42 4.09 -2.58
C ASP A 436 6.08 2.71 -2.74
N LEU A 437 5.64 1.91 -3.72
CA LEU A 437 6.21 0.61 -4.05
C LEU A 437 7.68 0.70 -4.42
N VAL A 438 8.03 1.63 -5.32
CA VAL A 438 9.42 1.81 -5.76
C VAL A 438 10.28 2.37 -4.63
N LEU A 439 9.80 3.38 -3.90
CA LEU A 439 10.54 3.97 -2.78
C LEU A 439 10.82 2.96 -1.67
N LEU A 440 9.82 2.15 -1.29
CA LEU A 440 10.00 1.10 -0.28
C LEU A 440 10.93 -0.01 -0.77
N THR A 441 10.82 -0.41 -2.03
CA THR A 441 11.70 -1.44 -2.61
C THR A 441 13.15 -0.97 -2.61
N GLU A 442 13.42 0.26 -3.05
CA GLU A 442 14.77 0.84 -3.03
C GLU A 442 15.32 0.93 -1.61
N LEU A 443 14.50 1.37 -0.65
CA LEU A 443 14.88 1.43 0.76
C LEU A 443 15.24 0.02 1.28
N CYS A 444 14.44 -0.99 0.97
CA CYS A 444 14.71 -2.37 1.37
C CYS A 444 16.01 -2.90 0.78
N GLN A 445 16.39 -2.48 -0.43
CA GLN A 445 17.68 -2.86 -1.04
C GLN A 445 18.90 -2.27 -0.30
N ARG A 446 18.70 -1.26 0.56
CA ARG A 446 19.76 -0.67 1.39
C ARG A 446 19.81 -1.23 2.80
N VAL A 447 18.80 -1.97 3.23
CA VAL A 447 18.70 -2.48 4.60
C VAL A 447 19.33 -3.86 4.69
N SER A 448 20.23 -4.02 5.67
CA SER A 448 20.69 -5.32 6.12
C SER A 448 20.60 -5.45 7.63
N PHE A 449 20.40 -6.68 8.10
CA PHE A 449 20.26 -7.01 9.50
C PHE A 449 20.88 -8.37 9.79
N CYS A 450 21.31 -8.57 11.02
CA CYS A 450 21.74 -9.87 11.55
C CYS A 450 20.97 -10.21 12.82
N THR A 451 20.97 -11.49 13.19
CA THR A 451 20.39 -11.97 14.45
C THR A 451 21.47 -12.64 15.29
N ASP A 452 21.19 -12.91 16.56
CA ASP A 452 22.12 -13.67 17.41
C ASP A 452 22.35 -15.10 16.87
N ALA A 453 21.40 -15.66 16.12
CA ALA A 453 21.53 -16.96 15.47
C ALA A 453 22.25 -16.87 14.11
N ASP A 454 22.09 -15.75 13.40
CA ASP A 454 22.66 -15.49 12.08
C ASP A 454 23.48 -14.19 12.14
N PRO A 455 24.76 -14.26 12.56
CA PRO A 455 25.56 -13.07 12.82
C PRO A 455 25.96 -12.31 11.55
N GLU A 456 25.94 -12.99 10.40
CA GLU A 456 26.25 -12.37 9.10
C GLU A 456 25.11 -11.43 8.65
N PRO A 457 25.43 -10.19 8.24
CA PRO A 457 24.43 -9.27 7.72
C PRO A 457 23.74 -9.85 6.48
N GLN A 458 22.42 -9.93 6.53
CA GLN A 458 21.57 -10.36 5.43
C GLN A 458 20.53 -9.29 5.08
N GLY A 459 20.11 -9.27 3.82
CA GLY A 459 18.97 -8.47 3.38
C GLY A 459 17.64 -9.15 3.70
N PHE A 460 16.55 -8.54 3.23
CA PHE A 460 15.24 -9.20 3.23
C PHE A 460 15.21 -10.43 2.30
N HIS A 461 14.21 -11.28 2.49
CA HIS A 461 13.91 -12.36 1.55
C HIS A 461 13.57 -11.80 0.15
N SER A 462 13.86 -12.55 -0.91
CA SER A 462 13.58 -12.13 -2.31
C SER A 462 12.11 -11.76 -2.53
N VAL A 463 11.18 -12.50 -1.93
CA VAL A 463 9.76 -12.08 -1.88
C VAL A 463 9.57 -11.01 -0.81
N LEU A 464 9.37 -9.77 -1.23
CA LEU A 464 9.36 -8.60 -0.34
C LEU A 464 7.95 -8.36 0.23
N SER A 465 7.51 -9.22 1.15
CA SER A 465 6.18 -9.15 1.78
C SER A 465 5.95 -7.86 2.60
N LEU A 466 6.98 -7.05 2.86
CA LEU A 466 6.81 -5.71 3.42
C LEU A 466 5.88 -4.82 2.57
N LEU A 467 5.85 -5.06 1.26
CA LEU A 467 5.02 -4.32 0.31
C LEU A 467 3.54 -4.70 0.36
N SER A 468 3.13 -5.67 1.20
CA SER A 468 1.74 -6.16 1.28
C SER A 468 0.70 -5.07 1.54
N PHE A 469 1.10 -3.96 2.18
CA PHE A 469 0.24 -2.78 2.36
C PHE A 469 -0.28 -2.20 1.03
N LEU A 470 0.46 -2.41 -0.06
CA LEU A 470 0.23 -1.83 -1.37
C LEU A 470 -0.34 -2.83 -2.39
N PHE A 471 -0.39 -4.13 -2.04
CA PHE A 471 -0.91 -5.21 -2.89
C PHE A 471 -2.22 -5.81 -2.34
N LYS A 472 -3.09 -6.30 -3.23
CA LYS A 472 -4.35 -6.96 -2.89
C LYS A 472 -4.14 -8.41 -2.49
N ALA A 473 -3.36 -9.14 -3.28
CA ALA A 473 -3.03 -10.55 -3.07
C ALA A 473 -1.52 -10.67 -2.79
N PRO A 474 -1.06 -10.32 -1.59
CA PRO A 474 0.37 -10.19 -1.32
C PRO A 474 1.09 -11.54 -1.40
N LEU A 475 2.19 -11.57 -2.15
CA LEU A 475 3.13 -12.68 -2.14
C LEU A 475 3.93 -12.67 -0.84
N VAL A 476 4.09 -13.86 -0.26
CA VAL A 476 4.82 -14.08 0.97
C VAL A 476 5.90 -15.16 0.79
N PRO A 477 6.98 -15.14 1.60
CA PRO A 477 7.95 -16.22 1.59
C PRO A 477 7.27 -17.58 1.86
N PRO A 478 7.76 -18.69 1.26
CA PRO A 478 7.20 -20.02 1.47
C PRO A 478 7.06 -20.37 2.96
N GLY A 479 5.90 -20.92 3.33
CA GLY A 479 5.59 -21.29 4.72
C GLY A 479 5.25 -20.11 5.65
N SER A 480 5.21 -18.88 5.15
CA SER A 480 4.75 -17.71 5.93
C SER A 480 3.24 -17.49 5.73
N PRO A 481 2.51 -17.03 6.77
CA PRO A 481 1.10 -16.70 6.63
C PRO A 481 0.92 -15.42 5.80
N VAL A 482 -0.17 -15.38 5.03
CA VAL A 482 -0.65 -14.16 4.38
C VAL A 482 -1.38 -13.31 5.42
N VAL A 483 -1.15 -12.00 5.39
CA VAL A 483 -1.84 -11.04 6.26
C VAL A 483 -2.42 -9.94 5.39
N ASN A 484 -3.75 -9.82 5.32
CA ASN A 484 -4.43 -8.82 4.49
C ASN A 484 -4.90 -7.58 5.26
N ALA A 485 -5.08 -7.71 6.58
CA ALA A 485 -5.52 -6.62 7.45
C ALA A 485 -4.62 -5.38 7.31
N LEU A 486 -5.20 -4.28 6.81
CA LEU A 486 -4.44 -3.12 6.33
C LEU A 486 -3.57 -2.48 7.42
N PHE A 487 -4.11 -2.33 8.62
CA PHE A 487 -3.40 -1.68 9.73
C PHE A 487 -2.29 -2.56 10.31
N ARG A 488 -2.40 -3.89 10.22
CA ARG A 488 -1.32 -4.81 10.59
C ARG A 488 -0.15 -4.70 9.62
N GLN A 489 -0.44 -4.66 8.32
CA GLN A 489 0.57 -4.44 7.27
C GLN A 489 1.27 -3.09 7.45
N ARG A 490 0.51 -2.02 7.74
CA ARG A 490 1.08 -0.70 8.03
C ARG A 490 1.96 -0.71 9.29
N SER A 491 1.50 -1.34 10.36
CA SER A 491 2.25 -1.48 11.61
C SER A 491 3.59 -2.20 11.40
N CYS A 492 3.62 -3.22 10.53
CA CYS A 492 4.86 -3.89 10.13
C CYS A 492 5.88 -2.89 9.53
N ILE A 493 5.45 -2.09 8.54
CA ILE A 493 6.29 -1.05 7.92
C ILE A 493 6.78 -0.06 8.99
N GLU A 494 5.87 0.47 9.81
CA GLU A 494 6.23 1.44 10.84
C GLU A 494 7.24 0.87 11.84
N ASN A 495 7.07 -0.37 12.29
CA ASN A 495 7.96 -1.00 13.26
C ASN A 495 9.33 -1.35 12.66
N ILE A 496 9.41 -1.71 11.38
CA ILE A 496 10.71 -1.89 10.70
C ILE A 496 11.45 -0.56 10.61
N LEU A 497 10.77 0.52 10.18
CA LEU A 497 11.39 1.85 10.13
C LEU A 497 11.81 2.36 11.50
N ARG A 498 11.07 2.02 12.57
CA ARG A 498 11.46 2.33 13.95
C ARG A 498 12.69 1.56 14.37
N ALA A 499 12.78 0.27 14.03
CA ALA A 499 13.96 -0.55 14.30
C ALA A 499 15.21 0.01 13.60
N CYS A 500 15.08 0.49 12.36
CA CYS A 500 16.16 1.16 11.62
C CYS A 500 16.75 2.39 12.34
N VAL A 501 15.97 3.05 13.20
CA VAL A 501 16.41 4.22 14.00
C VAL A 501 16.58 3.90 15.49
N GLY A 502 16.65 2.61 15.85
CA GLY A 502 16.87 2.16 17.24
C GLY A 502 15.69 2.37 18.19
N LEU A 503 14.48 2.58 17.67
CA LEU A 503 13.27 2.70 18.48
C LEU A 503 12.55 1.35 18.62
N PRO A 504 12.00 1.02 19.81
CA PRO A 504 11.24 -0.21 20.00
C PRO A 504 9.91 -0.17 19.21
N PRO A 505 9.30 -1.32 18.92
CA PRO A 505 7.98 -1.39 18.30
C PRO A 505 6.92 -0.61 19.07
N GLN A 506 5.94 -0.04 18.36
CA GLN A 506 4.77 0.57 19.00
C GLN A 506 3.88 -0.52 19.59
N ASN A 507 3.55 -0.40 20.88
CA ASN A 507 2.73 -1.38 21.61
C ASN A 507 1.36 -0.84 22.06
N HIS A 508 1.12 0.48 21.91
CA HIS A 508 -0.13 1.16 22.30
C HIS A 508 -0.59 0.96 23.76
N MET A 509 0.26 0.42 24.65
CA MET A 509 -0.17 0.08 26.00
C MET A 509 -0.41 1.34 26.86
N LEU A 510 0.42 2.37 26.68
CA LEU A 510 0.34 3.65 27.40
C LEU A 510 0.27 3.48 28.93
N LEU A 511 0.98 2.47 29.47
CA LEU A 511 0.89 2.10 30.90
C LEU A 511 1.24 3.26 31.83
N GLU A 512 2.11 4.16 31.39
CA GLU A 512 2.48 5.36 32.11
C GLU A 512 1.31 6.34 32.35
N HIS A 513 0.18 6.18 31.66
CA HIS A 513 -1.07 6.90 31.88
C HIS A 513 -2.14 6.05 32.56
N LYS A 514 -1.92 4.73 32.69
CA LYS A 514 -2.83 3.76 33.29
C LYS A 514 -2.37 3.29 34.68
N MET A 515 -1.24 3.80 35.15
CA MET A 515 -0.66 3.50 36.46
C MET A 515 -0.65 4.75 37.32
N GLU A 516 -1.10 4.63 38.57
CA GLU A 516 -0.85 5.62 39.60
C GLU A 516 0.60 5.44 40.08
N ARG A 517 1.48 6.39 39.75
CA ARG A 517 2.87 6.37 40.23
C ARG A 517 2.95 7.13 41.56
N PRO A 518 3.39 6.49 42.67
CA PRO A 518 3.79 7.24 43.86
C PRO A 518 5.05 8.03 43.50
N GLY A 519 4.96 9.36 43.36
CA GLY A 519 6.13 10.23 43.22
C GLY A 519 6.14 11.23 42.05
N LEU A 520 5.22 11.15 41.07
CA LEU A 520 4.97 12.30 40.20
C LEU A 520 3.96 13.21 40.90
N LYS A 521 4.42 14.35 41.45
CA LYS A 521 3.52 15.43 41.88
C LYS A 521 2.59 15.74 40.71
N ARG A 522 1.27 15.54 40.88
CA ARG A 522 0.25 16.00 39.93
C ARG A 522 0.43 17.50 39.74
N VAL A 523 1.01 17.93 38.63
CA VAL A 523 1.02 19.34 38.26
C VAL A 523 -0.34 19.64 37.64
N GLY A 524 -1.21 20.24 38.44
CA GLY A 524 -2.49 20.81 38.01
C GLY A 524 -3.73 19.99 38.40
N PRO A 525 -4.86 20.67 38.65
CA PRO A 525 -6.12 20.00 38.97
C PRO A 525 -6.54 19.07 37.83
N MET A 526 -7.06 17.89 38.17
CA MET A 526 -7.79 17.04 37.24
C MET A 526 -8.94 17.89 36.68
N VAL A 527 -8.80 18.33 35.42
CA VAL A 527 -9.96 18.78 34.68
C VAL A 527 -10.78 17.52 34.45
N ALA A 528 -11.84 17.34 35.25
CA ALA A 528 -12.87 16.38 34.91
C ALA A 528 -13.30 16.71 33.48
N ALA A 529 -13.06 15.81 32.54
CA ALA A 529 -13.69 15.88 31.24
C ALA A 529 -15.18 15.64 31.50
N CYS A 530 -15.91 16.70 31.82
CA CYS A 530 -17.36 16.70 31.72
C CYS A 530 -17.70 16.21 30.31
N PRO A 531 -18.67 15.30 30.13
CA PRO A 531 -19.20 15.07 28.80
C PRO A 531 -19.65 16.43 28.26
N VAL A 532 -19.11 16.82 27.11
CA VAL A 532 -19.46 18.07 26.44
C VAL A 532 -20.99 18.14 26.38
N PRO A 533 -21.65 19.13 27.01
CA PRO A 533 -23.08 19.32 26.80
C PRO A 533 -23.25 19.64 25.32
N CYS A 534 -24.11 18.88 24.64
CA CYS A 534 -24.53 19.21 23.29
C CYS A 534 -24.97 20.68 23.26
N LYS A 535 -24.17 21.57 22.68
CA LYS A 535 -24.61 22.90 22.30
C LYS A 535 -25.57 22.77 21.12
N LYS A 536 -26.82 22.37 21.39
CA LYS A 536 -27.95 22.86 20.61
C LYS A 536 -28.34 24.20 21.23
N GLY A 537 -27.78 25.28 20.70
CA GLY A 537 -28.33 26.60 20.97
C GLY A 537 -29.76 26.68 20.39
N PRO A 538 -30.67 27.46 20.97
CA PRO A 538 -31.98 27.68 20.39
C PRO A 538 -31.81 28.30 19.01
N ALA A 539 -32.51 27.77 18.01
CA ALA A 539 -32.59 28.39 16.70
C ALA A 539 -33.17 29.82 16.86
N PRO A 540 -32.63 30.84 16.19
CA PRO A 540 -33.19 32.18 16.25
C PRO A 540 -34.59 32.18 15.62
N THR A 541 -35.59 32.50 16.44
CA THR A 541 -36.95 32.83 16.00
C THR A 541 -36.92 34.12 15.20
N ALA A 542 -37.31 34.04 13.92
CA ALA A 542 -37.59 35.21 13.11
C ALA A 542 -38.89 35.89 13.59
N PRO A 543 -38.96 37.24 13.70
CA PRO A 543 -40.19 37.92 14.04
C PRO A 543 -41.02 38.12 12.77
N ASN A 544 -42.02 37.26 12.56
CA ASN A 544 -43.10 37.58 11.62
C ASN A 544 -44.21 38.30 12.38
N GLY A 545 -44.21 39.63 12.27
CA GLY A 545 -45.40 40.42 12.49
C GLY A 545 -46.13 40.59 11.17
N CYS A 546 -47.29 39.95 11.02
CA CYS A 546 -48.42 40.47 10.25
C CYS A 546 -49.70 39.75 10.68
N THR A 547 -50.62 40.59 11.14
CA THR A 547 -52.00 40.41 11.59
C THR A 547 -52.93 39.75 10.58
N GLY A 548 -54.00 39.07 11.05
CA GLY A 548 -55.22 38.91 10.25
C GLY A 548 -56.03 37.66 10.54
N ASP A 549 -57.09 37.83 11.34
CA ASP A 549 -58.11 36.90 11.80
C ASP A 549 -58.85 36.00 10.77
N ALA A 550 -59.37 34.89 11.35
CA ALA A 550 -60.73 34.32 11.20
C ALA A 550 -61.02 33.15 10.22
N ASN A 551 -61.37 32.03 10.88
CA ASN A 551 -62.55 31.16 10.70
C ASN A 551 -62.67 30.14 9.55
N GLY A 552 -63.01 28.89 9.95
CA GLY A 552 -63.95 28.06 9.21
C GLY A 552 -63.66 26.56 9.16
N HIS A 553 -64.23 25.79 10.10
CA HIS A 553 -64.33 24.32 10.06
C HIS A 553 -65.25 23.83 8.92
N SER A 554 -64.95 22.66 8.35
CA SER A 554 -65.93 21.56 8.16
C SER A 554 -65.26 20.22 7.77
N GLN A 555 -65.62 19.16 8.50
CA GLN A 555 -65.37 17.74 8.20
C GLN A 555 -66.35 17.21 7.14
N ALA A 556 -65.95 16.17 6.37
CA ALA A 556 -66.75 15.05 5.83
C ALA A 556 -65.93 14.34 4.71
N GLU A 557 -65.42 13.12 4.93
CA GLU A 557 -65.98 11.80 4.60
C GLU A 557 -65.44 11.20 3.28
N ALA A 558 -65.08 9.91 3.33
CA ALA A 558 -64.52 9.09 2.27
C ALA A 558 -65.62 8.43 1.42
N PRO A 559 -65.30 7.95 0.20
CA PRO A 559 -66.08 6.88 -0.42
C PRO A 559 -65.24 5.67 -0.85
N GLN A 560 -65.83 4.50 -0.60
CA GLN A 560 -65.45 3.16 -1.05
C GLN A 560 -65.67 2.95 -2.56
N MET A 561 -64.95 1.96 -3.09
CA MET A 561 -65.03 1.43 -4.46
C MET A 561 -66.37 0.75 -4.80
N PRO A 562 -66.66 0.58 -6.10
CA PRO A 562 -67.43 -0.56 -6.58
C PRO A 562 -66.62 -1.44 -7.55
N THR A 563 -66.72 -2.75 -7.32
CA THR A 563 -66.39 -3.85 -8.23
C THR A 563 -67.47 -4.04 -9.30
N THR A 564 -67.03 -4.40 -10.50
CA THR A 564 -67.61 -5.45 -11.35
C THR A 564 -66.49 -6.25 -11.97
#